data_AF-A0A7Y5JPF6-F1
#
_entry.id   AF-A0A7Y5JPF6-F1
#
_cell.length_a   1.000
_cell.length_b   1.000
_cell.length_c   1.000
_cell.angle_alpha   90.00
_cell.angle_beta   90.00
_cell.angle_gamma   90.00
#
_symmetry.space_group_name_H-M   'P 1'
#
loop_
_entity.id
_entity.type
_entity.pdbx_description
1 polymer ?
#
loop_
_entity_poly.entity_id
_entity_poly.type
_entity_poly.pdbx_seq_one_letter_code
_entity_poly.pdbx_strand_id
1 'polypeptide(L)'
;MIQILVLAVLLSAADSRAYPEFQRFSQQNSGRPINCSMCHSNSDGPEGASRGQIGSLTPEELNRLNAARAAFAPGMAVQSPILNEFGNKIITVVGKTKFLELRAHPELLADVYGFSSDLDLDGIPDAQEYLDGTHPLNKTHGNPWKLFVHNLQVYKLHVVMILLATIAGFYGLSHLLHGLAAQSSAQSVKNHF
;
A
#
# COMPACT_ATOMS: atom_id res chain seq x y z
N MET A 1 -26.33 -39.06 24.13
CA MET A 1 -24.88 -38.76 23.97
C MET A 1 -24.50 -38.07 22.66
N ILE A 2 -25.46 -37.75 21.76
CA ILE A 2 -25.19 -37.09 20.47
C ILE A 2 -25.53 -35.58 20.49
N GLN A 3 -26.35 -35.12 21.43
CA GLN A 3 -26.76 -33.71 21.54
C GLN A 3 -25.72 -32.76 22.13
N ILE A 4 -24.65 -33.26 22.75
CA ILE A 4 -23.60 -32.40 23.34
C ILE A 4 -22.52 -32.03 22.31
N LEU A 5 -22.39 -32.80 21.22
CA LEU A 5 -21.33 -32.59 20.23
C LEU A 5 -21.63 -31.44 19.25
N VAL A 6 -22.92 -31.14 19.00
CA VAL A 6 -23.31 -30.09 18.04
C VAL A 6 -23.18 -28.68 18.63
N LEU A 7 -23.22 -28.55 19.97
CA LEU A 7 -23.12 -27.25 20.63
C LEU A 7 -21.67 -26.74 20.76
N ALA A 8 -20.66 -27.61 20.57
CA ALA A 8 -19.25 -27.25 20.66
C ALA A 8 -18.66 -26.64 19.38
N VAL A 9 -19.35 -26.76 18.23
CA VAL A 9 -18.86 -26.23 16.93
C VAL A 9 -19.32 -24.79 16.69
N LEU A 10 -20.27 -24.27 17.47
CA LEU A 10 -20.80 -22.91 17.33
C LEU A 10 -20.12 -21.87 18.24
N LEU A 11 -19.18 -22.29 19.10
CA LEU A 11 -18.36 -21.36 19.87
C LEU A 11 -16.96 -21.25 19.28
N SER A 12 -16.59 -20.02 18.92
CA SER A 12 -15.20 -19.54 18.75
C SER A 12 -14.64 -19.52 17.34
N ALA A 13 -15.31 -18.83 16.43
CA ALA A 13 -14.62 -17.96 15.48
C ALA A 13 -14.91 -16.51 15.90
N ALA A 14 -14.50 -16.15 17.13
CA ALA A 14 -14.33 -14.74 17.44
C ALA A 14 -13.14 -14.30 16.61
N ASP A 15 -13.40 -13.75 15.43
CA ASP A 15 -12.34 -13.16 14.62
C ASP A 15 -11.55 -12.20 15.52
N SER A 16 -10.26 -12.45 15.68
CA SER A 16 -9.29 -11.63 16.41
C SER A 16 -9.05 -10.30 15.68
N ARG A 17 -10.12 -9.58 15.36
CA ARG A 17 -10.08 -8.31 14.62
C ARG A 17 -9.84 -7.19 15.60
N ALA A 18 -8.66 -6.64 15.55
CA ALA A 18 -8.46 -5.31 16.06
C ALA A 18 -9.30 -4.33 15.25
N TYR A 19 -10.24 -3.66 15.92
CA TYR A 19 -11.09 -2.59 15.40
C TYR A 19 -11.76 -2.91 14.05
N PRO A 20 -12.69 -3.89 14.03
CA PRO A 20 -13.36 -4.33 12.80
C PRO A 20 -14.18 -3.22 12.14
N GLU A 21 -14.47 -2.11 12.80
CA GLU A 21 -15.19 -0.97 12.22
C GLU A 21 -14.42 -0.34 11.06
N PHE A 22 -13.13 -0.02 11.26
CA PHE A 22 -12.31 0.62 10.21
C PHE A 22 -12.05 -0.33 9.04
N GLN A 23 -11.77 -1.59 9.33
CA GLN A 23 -11.58 -2.62 8.31
C GLN A 23 -12.87 -2.80 7.49
N ARG A 24 -14.04 -2.94 8.15
CA ARG A 24 -15.32 -3.09 7.45
C ARG A 24 -15.63 -1.89 6.58
N PHE A 25 -15.44 -0.68 7.10
CA PHE A 25 -15.65 0.53 6.30
C PHE A 25 -14.74 0.54 5.06
N SER A 26 -13.43 0.36 5.24
CA SER A 26 -12.49 0.43 4.13
C SER A 26 -12.78 -0.67 3.09
N GLN A 27 -13.14 -1.89 3.52
CA GLN A 27 -13.59 -2.96 2.62
C GLN A 27 -14.86 -2.60 1.85
N GLN A 28 -15.87 -2.03 2.54
CA GLN A 28 -17.15 -1.64 1.92
C GLN A 28 -16.98 -0.46 0.96
N ASN A 29 -16.13 0.51 1.31
CA ASN A 29 -15.88 1.70 0.51
C ASN A 29 -15.07 1.38 -0.75
N SER A 30 -14.05 0.52 -0.63
CA SER A 30 -13.15 0.17 -1.74
C SER A 30 -13.62 -1.02 -2.58
N GLY A 31 -14.43 -1.90 -2.02
CA GLY A 31 -14.75 -3.21 -2.59
C GLY A 31 -13.58 -4.21 -2.56
N ARG A 32 -12.48 -3.91 -1.86
CA ARG A 32 -11.28 -4.77 -1.77
C ARG A 32 -11.25 -5.58 -0.48
N PRO A 33 -10.69 -6.81 -0.50
CA PRO A 33 -10.39 -7.53 0.72
C PRO A 33 -9.23 -6.83 1.46
N ILE A 34 -9.43 -6.61 2.75
CA ILE A 34 -8.44 -5.98 3.64
C ILE A 34 -8.23 -6.89 4.84
N ASN A 35 -7.00 -7.07 5.30
CA ASN A 35 -6.68 -7.88 6.48
C ASN A 35 -6.10 -7.00 7.60
N CYS A 36 -5.67 -7.62 8.70
CA CYS A 36 -5.12 -6.88 9.83
C CYS A 36 -3.75 -6.24 9.52
N SER A 37 -3.04 -6.68 8.47
CA SER A 37 -1.70 -6.16 8.16
C SER A 37 -1.72 -4.69 7.76
N MET A 38 -2.89 -4.14 7.42
CA MET A 38 -3.05 -2.72 7.15
C MET A 38 -2.59 -1.85 8.33
N CYS A 39 -2.92 -2.22 9.56
CA CYS A 39 -2.55 -1.46 10.77
C CYS A 39 -1.67 -2.23 11.76
N HIS A 40 -1.58 -3.56 11.61
CA HIS A 40 -0.83 -4.43 12.51
C HIS A 40 0.45 -4.94 11.89
N SER A 41 1.44 -5.17 12.75
CA SER A 41 2.69 -5.82 12.37
C SER A 41 2.50 -7.29 11.96
N ASN A 42 1.42 -7.93 12.43
CA ASN A 42 1.07 -9.31 12.10
C ASN A 42 -0.27 -9.35 11.33
N SER A 43 -0.33 -10.17 10.28
CA SER A 43 -1.50 -10.30 9.40
C SER A 43 -2.74 -10.88 10.08
N ASP A 44 -2.54 -11.65 11.15
CA ASP A 44 -3.62 -12.35 11.87
C ASP A 44 -4.20 -11.49 13.00
N GLY A 45 -3.67 -10.28 13.18
CA GLY A 45 -4.08 -9.34 14.21
C GLY A 45 -3.15 -9.34 15.43
N PRO A 46 -3.55 -8.66 16.51
CA PRO A 46 -2.69 -8.40 17.66
C PRO A 46 -2.60 -9.56 18.66
N GLU A 47 -3.51 -10.53 18.61
CA GLU A 47 -3.60 -11.64 19.56
C GLU A 47 -2.89 -12.89 19.03
N GLY A 48 -2.30 -13.68 19.93
CA GLY A 48 -1.56 -14.90 19.59
C GLY A 48 -0.10 -14.86 20.07
N ALA A 49 0.68 -15.87 19.68
CA ALA A 49 2.05 -16.08 20.12
C ALA A 49 3.09 -15.95 18.99
N SER A 50 2.67 -15.55 17.79
CA SER A 50 3.55 -15.26 16.66
C SER A 50 4.16 -13.86 16.78
N ARG A 51 5.26 -13.61 16.06
CA ARG A 51 5.94 -12.31 16.04
C ARG A 51 4.96 -11.15 15.80
N GLY A 52 5.03 -10.11 16.63
CA GLY A 52 4.16 -8.94 16.52
C GLY A 52 2.77 -9.15 17.11
N GLN A 53 2.57 -10.22 17.89
CA GLN A 53 1.36 -10.47 18.68
C GLN A 53 1.67 -10.41 20.17
N ILE A 54 0.65 -10.14 21.00
CA ILE A 54 0.80 -9.86 22.43
C ILE A 54 1.51 -10.99 23.18
N GLY A 55 1.24 -12.25 22.83
CA GLY A 55 1.80 -13.41 23.49
C GLY A 55 3.27 -13.69 23.14
N SER A 56 3.82 -13.02 22.13
CA SER A 56 5.24 -13.17 21.73
C SER A 56 6.13 -12.03 22.22
N LEU A 57 5.58 -11.03 22.91
CA LEU A 57 6.31 -9.80 23.23
C LEU A 57 7.35 -10.01 24.34
N THR A 58 8.54 -9.45 24.16
CA THR A 58 9.54 -9.37 25.23
C THR A 58 9.10 -8.37 26.33
N PRO A 59 9.72 -8.40 27.53
CA PRO A 59 9.46 -7.39 28.56
C PRO A 59 9.66 -5.95 28.07
N GLU A 60 10.67 -5.69 27.24
CA GLU A 60 10.95 -4.39 26.64
C GLU A 60 9.85 -3.99 25.65
N GLU A 61 9.37 -4.94 24.85
CA GLU A 61 8.25 -4.75 23.93
C GLU A 61 6.93 -4.47 24.67
N LEU A 62 6.67 -5.17 25.77
CA LEU A 62 5.52 -4.91 26.64
C LEU A 62 5.59 -3.50 27.24
N ASN A 63 6.77 -3.03 27.65
CA ASN A 63 6.96 -1.66 28.11
C ASN A 63 6.67 -0.65 27.00
N ARG A 64 7.16 -0.88 25.77
CA ARG A 64 6.83 -0.03 24.61
C ARG A 64 5.34 -0.05 24.27
N LEU A 65 4.70 -1.21 24.34
CA LEU A 65 3.26 -1.36 24.16
C LEU A 65 2.48 -0.57 25.23
N ASN A 66 2.91 -0.63 26.50
CA ASN A 66 2.27 0.11 27.58
C ASN A 66 2.45 1.64 27.41
N ALA A 67 3.63 2.09 26.98
CA ALA A 67 3.86 3.49 26.62
C ALA A 67 2.96 3.93 25.46
N ALA A 68 2.87 3.12 24.39
CA ALA A 68 1.98 3.36 23.27
C ALA A 68 0.49 3.43 23.70
N ARG A 69 0.06 2.57 24.62
CA ARG A 69 -1.30 2.57 25.17
C ARG A 69 -1.63 3.83 25.96
N ALA A 70 -0.62 4.54 26.48
CA ALA A 70 -0.77 5.80 27.21
C ALA A 70 -0.75 7.05 26.31
N ALA A 71 -0.52 6.91 24.99
CA ALA A 71 -0.52 8.01 24.03
C ALA A 71 -1.95 8.47 23.68
N PHE A 72 -2.62 9.11 24.63
CA PHE A 72 -4.00 9.57 24.47
C PHE A 72 -4.15 10.76 23.52
N ALA A 73 -3.21 11.70 23.58
CA ALA A 73 -3.19 12.93 22.79
C ALA A 73 -2.33 12.78 21.51
N PRO A 74 -2.62 13.56 20.45
CA PRO A 74 -1.80 13.62 19.25
C PRO A 74 -0.41 14.22 19.54
N GLY A 75 0.55 13.96 18.66
CA GLY A 75 1.94 14.43 18.72
C GLY A 75 2.85 13.60 19.63
N MET A 76 2.31 12.64 20.38
CA MET A 76 3.09 11.70 21.17
C MET A 76 3.75 10.67 20.25
N ALA A 77 5.06 10.49 20.36
CA ALA A 77 5.75 9.45 19.60
C ALA A 77 5.30 8.06 20.06
N VAL A 78 4.63 7.32 19.16
CA VAL A 78 4.12 5.97 19.44
C VAL A 78 4.95 4.93 18.68
N GLN A 79 5.49 3.97 19.44
CA GLN A 79 6.16 2.78 18.88
C GLN A 79 5.59 1.52 19.54
N SER A 80 4.40 1.13 19.11
CA SER A 80 3.81 -0.15 19.49
C SER A 80 4.44 -1.28 18.68
N PRO A 81 4.90 -2.37 19.31
CA PRO A 81 5.37 -3.57 18.60
C PRO A 81 4.24 -4.37 17.94
N ILE A 82 2.99 -4.03 18.23
CA ILE A 82 1.78 -4.67 17.68
C ILE A 82 1.24 -3.93 16.45
N LEU A 83 1.53 -2.63 16.36
CA LEU A 83 1.14 -1.82 15.21
C LEU A 83 2.29 -1.81 14.22
N ASN A 84 1.95 -1.80 12.93
CA ASN A 84 2.94 -1.48 11.91
C ASN A 84 3.20 0.04 11.91
N GLU A 85 3.99 0.51 10.94
CA GLU A 85 4.32 1.93 10.83
C GLU A 85 3.08 2.80 10.61
N PHE A 86 2.14 2.39 9.76
CA PHE A 86 0.88 3.11 9.53
C PHE A 86 0.02 3.21 10.79
N GLY A 87 -0.18 2.09 11.51
CA GLY A 87 -0.94 2.07 12.76
C GLY A 87 -0.30 2.97 13.83
N ASN A 88 1.02 2.94 13.97
CA ASN A 88 1.75 3.84 14.88
C ASN A 88 1.60 5.31 14.46
N LYS A 89 1.66 5.59 13.15
CA LYS A 89 1.48 6.93 12.60
C LYS A 89 0.08 7.47 12.85
N ILE A 90 -0.97 6.64 12.70
CA ILE A 90 -2.35 7.03 13.04
C ILE A 90 -2.44 7.49 14.48
N ILE A 91 -1.95 6.70 15.45
CA ILE A 91 -2.03 7.09 16.86
C ILE A 91 -1.19 8.34 17.14
N THR A 92 -0.04 8.48 16.49
CA THR A 92 0.80 9.69 16.62
C THR A 92 0.10 10.94 16.10
N VAL A 93 -0.58 10.87 14.95
CA VAL A 93 -1.23 12.04 14.31
C VAL A 93 -2.58 12.35 14.95
N VAL A 94 -3.41 11.33 15.16
CA VAL A 94 -4.81 11.47 15.60
C VAL A 94 -4.93 11.44 17.13
N GLY A 95 -4.05 10.72 17.82
CA GLY A 95 -4.18 10.41 19.24
C GLY A 95 -5.17 9.27 19.50
N LYS A 96 -4.91 8.45 20.52
CA LYS A 96 -5.73 7.28 20.84
C LYS A 96 -7.18 7.65 21.21
N THR A 97 -7.40 8.74 21.95
CA THR A 97 -8.76 9.14 22.36
C THR A 97 -9.62 9.43 21.13
N LYS A 98 -9.11 10.27 20.21
CA LYS A 98 -9.84 10.61 19.00
C LYS A 98 -10.00 9.42 18.07
N PHE A 99 -8.97 8.57 17.94
CA PHE A 99 -9.07 7.33 17.17
C PHE A 99 -10.20 6.42 17.68
N LEU A 100 -10.36 6.29 18.99
CA LEU A 100 -11.44 5.49 19.57
C LEU A 100 -12.83 6.10 19.33
N GLU A 101 -12.97 7.44 19.36
CA GLU A 101 -14.21 8.13 18.99
C GLU A 101 -14.59 7.88 17.53
N LEU A 102 -13.59 7.87 16.63
CA LEU A 102 -13.79 7.64 15.20
C LEU A 102 -14.29 6.23 14.86
N ARG A 103 -14.31 5.28 15.81
CA ARG A 103 -14.93 3.96 15.57
C ARG A 103 -16.40 4.04 15.19
N ALA A 104 -17.11 5.07 15.66
CA ALA A 104 -18.50 5.32 15.28
C ALA A 104 -18.64 5.92 13.87
N HIS A 105 -17.58 6.54 13.37
CA HIS A 105 -17.50 7.25 12.09
C HIS A 105 -16.16 6.97 11.38
N PRO A 106 -15.90 5.72 10.98
CA PRO A 106 -14.63 5.32 10.40
C PRO A 106 -14.30 6.09 9.10
N GLU A 107 -15.33 6.58 8.40
CA GLU A 107 -15.21 7.43 7.21
C GLU A 107 -14.42 8.72 7.46
N LEU A 108 -14.47 9.25 8.70
CA LEU A 108 -13.80 10.48 9.06
C LEU A 108 -12.30 10.29 9.38
N LEU A 109 -11.82 9.04 9.44
CA LEU A 109 -10.42 8.77 9.77
C LEU A 109 -9.46 9.38 8.73
N ALA A 110 -9.78 9.29 7.44
CA ALA A 110 -8.93 9.82 6.38
C ALA A 110 -8.74 11.34 6.52
N ASP A 111 -9.83 12.06 6.77
CA ASP A 111 -9.81 13.52 6.92
C ASP A 111 -9.05 13.97 8.17
N VAL A 112 -9.22 13.23 9.28
CA VAL A 112 -8.53 13.54 10.54
C VAL A 112 -7.04 13.16 10.50
N TYR A 113 -6.69 12.07 9.82
CA TYR A 113 -5.30 11.66 9.61
C TYR A 113 -4.57 12.59 8.62
N GLY A 114 -5.26 13.02 7.57
CA GLY A 114 -4.74 13.94 6.56
C GLY A 114 -3.99 13.26 5.41
N PHE A 115 -3.79 14.00 4.32
CA PHE A 115 -3.25 13.51 3.05
C PHE A 115 -1.79 13.87 2.80
N SER A 116 -1.04 14.23 3.84
CA SER A 116 0.37 14.62 3.71
C SER A 116 1.37 13.48 3.91
N SER A 117 0.92 12.34 4.44
CA SER A 117 1.77 11.18 4.71
C SER A 117 1.65 10.19 3.55
N ASP A 118 2.80 9.69 3.11
CA ASP A 118 3.00 8.67 2.07
C ASP A 118 4.19 7.84 2.56
N LEU A 119 3.91 6.77 3.31
CA LEU A 119 4.91 6.02 4.06
C LEU A 119 5.78 5.15 3.15
N ASP A 120 5.20 4.60 2.09
CA ASP A 120 5.93 3.77 1.14
C ASP A 120 6.49 4.56 -0.06
N LEU A 121 6.15 5.84 -0.21
CA LEU A 121 6.66 6.72 -1.26
C LEU A 121 6.27 6.24 -2.66
N ASP A 122 5.06 5.71 -2.82
CA ASP A 122 4.49 5.35 -4.13
C ASP A 122 3.71 6.50 -4.80
N GLY A 123 3.58 7.63 -4.10
CA GLY A 123 2.92 8.83 -4.56
C GLY A 123 1.43 8.89 -4.26
N ILE A 124 0.88 7.92 -3.52
CA ILE A 124 -0.49 7.90 -3.04
C ILE A 124 -0.47 8.15 -1.53
N PRO A 125 -1.17 9.17 -1.01
CA PRO A 125 -1.20 9.41 0.43
C PRO A 125 -1.84 8.26 1.21
N ASP A 126 -1.34 7.95 2.41
CA ASP A 126 -1.85 6.81 3.20
C ASP A 126 -3.34 6.95 3.55
N ALA A 127 -3.84 8.18 3.77
CA ALA A 127 -5.28 8.44 3.94
C ALA A 127 -6.09 8.02 2.71
N GLN A 128 -5.55 8.27 1.52
CA GLN A 128 -6.20 7.86 0.28
C GLN A 128 -6.14 6.34 0.12
N GLU A 129 -5.05 5.70 0.52
CA GLU A 129 -4.96 4.24 0.54
C GLU A 129 -5.93 3.59 1.53
N TYR A 130 -6.16 4.23 2.67
CA TYR A 130 -7.23 3.83 3.59
C TYR A 130 -8.61 3.85 2.93
N LEU A 131 -8.91 4.89 2.16
CA LEU A 131 -10.17 4.97 1.42
C LEU A 131 -10.22 3.96 0.25
N ASP A 132 -9.10 3.76 -0.44
CA ASP A 132 -8.98 2.88 -1.61
C ASP A 132 -8.84 1.39 -1.21
N GLY A 133 -8.70 1.08 0.07
CA GLY A 133 -8.46 -0.28 0.57
C GLY A 133 -7.13 -0.85 0.10
N THR A 134 -6.13 -0.01 -0.10
CA THR A 134 -4.76 -0.39 -0.47
C THR A 134 -3.85 -0.37 0.74
N HIS A 135 -2.58 -0.76 0.58
CA HIS A 135 -1.73 -1.08 1.75
C HIS A 135 -0.67 0.02 1.93
N PRO A 136 -0.76 0.85 2.99
CA PRO A 136 0.11 2.03 3.23
C PRO A 136 1.63 1.81 3.29
N LEU A 137 2.07 0.57 3.20
CA LEU A 137 3.47 0.17 3.37
C LEU A 137 3.95 -0.72 2.22
N ASN A 138 3.18 -0.79 1.12
CA ASN A 138 3.50 -1.61 -0.03
C ASN A 138 3.23 -0.86 -1.33
N LYS A 139 4.33 -0.34 -1.90
CA LYS A 139 4.37 0.50 -3.12
C LYS A 139 3.70 -0.07 -4.37
N THR A 140 3.41 -1.38 -4.35
CA THR A 140 2.81 -2.09 -5.49
C THR A 140 1.34 -2.42 -5.29
N HIS A 141 0.78 -2.08 -4.12
CA HIS A 141 -0.59 -2.42 -3.73
C HIS A 141 -1.58 -1.26 -3.89
N GLY A 142 -1.10 -0.04 -4.20
CA GLY A 142 -1.89 1.14 -4.48
C GLY A 142 -2.92 1.00 -5.60
N ASN A 143 -3.76 2.02 -5.78
CA ASN A 143 -4.74 2.03 -6.86
C ASN A 143 -4.00 2.01 -8.23
N PRO A 144 -4.25 1.02 -9.11
CA PRO A 144 -3.47 0.85 -10.35
C PRO A 144 -3.44 2.10 -11.23
N TRP A 145 -4.56 2.83 -11.32
CA TRP A 145 -4.64 4.03 -12.13
C TRP A 145 -3.87 5.19 -11.51
N LYS A 146 -3.97 5.37 -10.18
CA LYS A 146 -3.22 6.42 -9.47
C LYS A 146 -1.72 6.15 -9.54
N LEU A 147 -1.30 4.91 -9.31
CA LEU A 147 0.08 4.47 -9.49
C LEU A 147 0.58 4.74 -10.91
N PHE A 148 -0.21 4.36 -11.92
CA PHE A 148 0.16 4.59 -13.31
C PHE A 148 0.33 6.08 -13.62
N VAL A 149 -0.62 6.92 -13.21
CA VAL A 149 -0.57 8.38 -13.43
C VAL A 149 0.62 8.98 -12.70
N HIS A 150 0.86 8.60 -11.44
CA HIS A 150 2.01 9.08 -10.67
C HIS A 150 3.33 8.70 -11.34
N ASN A 151 3.51 7.42 -11.67
CA ASN A 151 4.71 6.94 -12.37
C ASN A 151 4.90 7.63 -13.72
N LEU A 152 3.82 7.83 -14.49
CA LEU A 152 3.91 8.56 -15.77
C LEU A 152 4.37 10.00 -15.57
N GLN A 153 3.91 10.68 -14.51
CA GLN A 153 4.33 12.05 -14.19
C GLN A 153 5.80 12.12 -13.75
N VAL A 154 6.25 11.20 -12.90
CA VAL A 154 7.64 11.10 -12.41
C VAL A 154 8.58 10.79 -13.58
N TYR A 155 8.22 9.83 -14.42
CA TYR A 155 9.08 9.34 -15.51
C TYR A 155 8.80 10.01 -16.86
N LYS A 156 8.02 11.09 -16.92
CA LYS A 156 7.63 11.77 -18.18
C LYS A 156 8.79 12.08 -19.11
N LEU A 157 9.92 12.52 -18.54
CA LEU A 157 11.11 12.85 -19.34
C LEU A 157 11.74 11.60 -19.96
N HIS A 158 11.82 10.50 -19.22
CA HIS A 158 12.32 9.23 -19.74
C HIS A 158 11.42 8.71 -20.87
N VAL A 159 10.10 8.79 -20.70
CA VAL A 159 9.14 8.39 -21.74
C VAL A 159 9.34 9.22 -23.01
N VAL A 160 9.49 10.55 -22.89
CA VAL A 160 9.76 11.43 -24.04
C VAL A 160 11.09 11.07 -24.70
N MET A 161 12.15 10.85 -23.92
CA MET A 161 13.45 10.49 -24.46
C MET A 161 13.45 9.14 -25.19
N ILE A 162 12.75 8.14 -24.66
CA ILE A 162 12.55 6.85 -25.33
C ILE A 162 11.83 7.05 -26.65
N LEU A 163 10.75 7.83 -26.66
CA LEU A 163 9.99 8.12 -27.88
C LEU A 163 10.88 8.79 -28.94
N LEU A 164 11.65 9.82 -28.55
CA LEU A 164 12.58 10.51 -29.46
C LEU A 164 13.66 9.57 -29.98
N ALA A 165 14.24 8.73 -29.12
CA ALA A 165 15.25 7.74 -29.51
C ALA A 165 14.67 6.69 -30.48
N THR A 166 13.44 6.23 -30.23
CA THR A 166 12.73 5.30 -31.12
C THR A 166 12.49 5.95 -32.49
N ILE A 167 12.00 7.19 -32.54
CA ILE A 167 11.77 7.92 -33.80
C ILE A 167 13.09 8.11 -34.56
N ALA A 168 14.14 8.58 -33.88
CA ALA A 168 15.45 8.77 -34.48
C ALA A 168 16.05 7.46 -35.00
N GLY A 169 15.87 6.36 -34.27
CA GLY A 169 16.28 5.02 -34.69
C GLY A 169 15.57 4.56 -35.96
N PHE A 170 14.24 4.68 -36.01
CA PHE A 170 13.47 4.37 -37.22
C PHE A 170 13.85 5.26 -38.40
N TYR A 171 14.03 6.55 -38.16
CA TYR A 171 14.46 7.50 -39.19
C TYR A 171 15.83 7.13 -39.77
N GLY A 172 16.81 6.84 -38.91
CA GLY A 172 18.15 6.44 -39.29
C GLY A 172 18.18 5.10 -40.05
N LEU A 173 17.42 4.10 -39.57
CA LEU A 173 17.29 2.80 -40.23
C LEU A 173 16.67 2.95 -41.63
N SER A 174 15.60 3.74 -41.76
CA SER A 174 14.99 4.01 -43.05
C SER A 174 15.99 4.63 -44.03
N HIS A 175 16.74 5.65 -43.60
CA HIS A 175 17.75 6.29 -44.45
C HIS A 175 18.88 5.34 -44.87
N LEU A 176 19.34 4.49 -43.94
CA LEU A 176 20.36 3.49 -44.24
C LEU A 176 19.87 2.52 -45.33
N LEU A 177 18.64 2.00 -45.21
CA LEU A 177 18.07 1.08 -46.19
C LEU A 177 17.91 1.73 -47.57
N HIS A 178 17.45 2.99 -47.62
CA HIS A 178 17.39 3.74 -48.89
C HIS A 178 18.78 3.93 -49.50
N GLY A 179 19.79 4.25 -48.69
CA GLY A 179 21.18 4.37 -49.14
C GLY A 179 21.73 3.06 -49.73
N LEU A 180 21.50 1.93 -49.05
CA LEU A 180 21.92 0.61 -49.52
C LEU A 180 21.20 0.20 -50.82
N ALA A 181 19.90 0.50 -50.94
CA ALA A 181 19.11 0.22 -52.15
C ALA A 181 19.55 1.08 -53.34
N ALA A 182 19.90 2.34 -53.12
CA ALA A 182 20.44 3.21 -54.16
C ALA A 182 21.81 2.70 -54.66
N GLN A 183 22.68 2.27 -53.74
CA GLN A 183 24.00 1.73 -54.08
C GLN A 183 23.91 0.42 -54.86
N SER A 184 23.04 -0.51 -54.46
CA SER A 184 22.86 -1.79 -55.15
C SER A 184 22.33 -1.57 -56.58
N SER A 185 21.41 -0.64 -56.75
CA SER A 185 20.86 -0.25 -58.06
C SER A 185 21.94 0.36 -58.97
N ALA A 186 22.80 1.24 -58.42
CA ALA A 186 23.92 1.83 -59.17
C ALA A 186 24.97 0.79 -59.60
N GLN A 187 25.24 -0.21 -58.75
CA GLN A 187 26.17 -1.31 -59.06
C GLN A 187 25.64 -2.20 -60.19
N SER A 188 24.33 -2.50 -60.19
CA SER A 188 23.69 -3.30 -61.24
C SER A 188 23.80 -2.63 -62.62
N VAL A 189 23.61 -1.31 -62.71
CA VAL A 189 23.78 -0.57 -63.96
C VAL A 189 25.22 -0.64 -64.47
N LYS A 190 26.22 -0.48 -63.60
CA LYS A 190 27.64 -0.55 -64.00
C LYS A 190 28.07 -1.90 -64.54
N ASN A 191 27.46 -3.01 -64.09
CA ASN A 191 27.82 -4.35 -64.54
C ASN A 191 27.20 -4.74 -65.90
N HIS A 192 26.29 -3.92 -66.43
CA HIS A 192 25.61 -4.15 -67.72
C HIS A 192 26.17 -3.31 -68.88
N PHE A 193 27.18 -2.47 -68.62
CA PHE A 193 27.96 -1.73 -69.61
C PHE A 193 29.41 -2.21 -69.60
#